data_AF-A0A2M9ZTH4-F1
#
_entry.id   AF-A0A2M9ZTH4-F1
#
_cell.length_a   1.000
_cell.length_b   1.000
_cell.length_c   1.000
_cell.angle_alpha   90.00
_cell.angle_beta   90.00
_cell.angle_gamma   90.00
#
_symmetry.space_group_name_H-M   'P 1'
#
loop_
_entity.id
_entity.type
_entity.pdbx_description
1 polymer ?
#
loop_
_entity_poly.entity_id
_entity_poly.type
_entity_poly.pdbx_seq_one_letter_code
_entity_poly.pdbx_strand_id
1 'polypeptide(L)'
;EKVYNLEVEDAHTYYVSESGVLVHNTSYDVKPDGRALSKIEAQALAEELKKKGANKIDTEKLVAVLESHGVSPTELRKIVDDFRLSGGPNSTKFTDSQIIEVYNFRKDLGLDGGNLPDFLRSDYFSSDRPEYYQFSENTKLKYKFNMKGEGYYNVANQTLPETHKYGTKGLVETLSNTIEAWKQMYPNDPIPVNDLGYHTGGGDPRAGTTPKVVSHHQGGVKMDLGFMTDVPKTYAGEYFDNSHYSRSKTIEFIETLARSAPDGYKVVKILFNDPVVKNYFDNHPDPRMNSIVKPKPGHANHLDVEVQRDGN
;
A
#
# COMPACT_ATOMS: atom_id res chain seq x y z
N GLU A 1 -4.44 1.39 50.95
CA GLU A 1 -4.59 1.82 49.55
C GLU A 1 -6.01 1.53 49.10
N LYS A 2 -6.69 2.48 48.43
CA LYS A 2 -8.03 2.25 47.86
C LYS A 2 -7.85 1.97 46.37
N VAL A 3 -8.24 0.76 45.96
CA VAL A 3 -8.25 0.33 44.55
C VAL A 3 -9.65 0.60 43.99
N TYR A 4 -9.73 1.24 42.84
CA TYR A 4 -10.98 1.45 42.12
C TYR A 4 -10.91 0.65 40.81
N ASN A 5 -11.91 -0.20 40.57
CA ASN A 5 -12.10 -0.89 39.30
C ASN A 5 -13.13 -0.09 38.50
N LEU A 6 -12.77 0.30 37.28
CA LEU A 6 -13.63 1.01 36.35
C LEU A 6 -13.76 0.15 35.09
N GLU A 7 -14.99 -0.18 34.71
CA GLU A 7 -15.32 -0.79 33.42
C GLU A 7 -15.97 0.30 32.54
N VAL A 8 -15.50 0.43 31.30
CA VAL A 8 -16.02 1.41 30.33
C VAL A 8 -16.40 0.65 29.07
N GLU A 9 -17.68 0.71 28.69
CA GLU A 9 -18.17 0.13 27.44
C GLU A 9 -17.97 1.13 26.28
N ASP A 10 -17.37 0.65 25.19
CA ASP A 10 -17.44 1.18 23.82
C ASP A 10 -16.97 2.63 23.53
N ALA A 11 -15.92 3.12 24.20
CA ALA A 11 -15.20 4.31 23.72
C ALA A 11 -13.68 4.17 23.78
N HIS A 12 -13.01 4.34 22.64
CA HIS A 12 -11.59 4.67 22.61
C HIS A 12 -11.41 6.15 22.93
N THR A 13 -11.07 6.45 24.18
CA THR A 13 -10.64 7.79 24.56
C THR A 13 -9.54 7.67 25.60
N TYR A 14 -8.36 8.22 25.28
CA TYR A 14 -7.29 8.38 26.26
C TYR A 14 -7.73 9.46 27.23
N TYR A 15 -7.94 9.10 28.50
CA TYR A 15 -8.16 10.08 29.57
C TYR A 15 -6.91 10.12 30.44
N VAL A 16 -6.30 11.30 30.55
CA VAL A 16 -5.27 11.57 31.54
C VAL A 16 -5.95 12.35 32.65
N SER A 17 -6.14 11.74 33.82
CA SER A 17 -6.62 12.49 34.97
C SER A 17 -5.52 13.39 35.51
N GLU A 18 -5.90 14.45 36.23
CA GLU A 18 -4.96 15.35 36.92
C GLU A 18 -4.08 14.63 37.95
N SER A 19 -4.37 13.35 38.25
CA SER A 19 -3.62 12.49 39.18
C SER A 19 -2.55 11.61 38.51
N GLY A 20 -2.40 11.65 37.18
CA GLY A 20 -1.35 10.93 36.44
C GLY A 20 -1.56 9.42 36.27
N VAL A 21 -2.78 8.91 36.45
CA VAL A 21 -3.10 7.48 36.29
C VAL A 21 -3.44 7.19 34.83
N LEU A 22 -2.69 6.29 34.20
CA LEU A 22 -3.02 5.70 32.90
C LEU A 22 -3.86 4.43 33.10
N VAL A 23 -5.05 4.41 32.50
CA VAL A 23 -5.90 3.22 32.46
C VAL A 23 -5.80 2.59 31.07
N HIS A 24 -5.43 1.32 31.01
CA HIS A 24 -5.48 0.50 29.79
C HIS A 24 -6.42 -0.68 30.04
N ASN A 25 -7.19 -1.07 29.03
CA ASN A 25 -8.09 -2.20 29.17
C ASN A 25 -7.33 -3.50 28.83
N THR A 26 -7.00 -4.32 29.85
CA THR A 26 -6.33 -5.62 29.67
C THR A 26 -7.35 -6.74 29.69
N SER A 27 -8.08 -6.93 28.59
CA SER A 27 -8.72 -8.21 28.26
C SER A 27 -9.45 -8.07 26.93
N TYR A 28 -8.76 -8.41 25.84
CA TYR A 28 -9.47 -8.87 24.66
C TYR A 28 -9.38 -10.39 24.69
N ASP A 29 -10.51 -11.06 24.91
CA ASP A 29 -10.67 -12.46 24.55
C ASP A 29 -10.62 -12.55 23.02
N VAL A 30 -9.40 -12.43 22.48
CA VAL A 30 -9.13 -12.76 21.08
C VAL A 30 -9.36 -14.26 20.98
N LYS A 31 -10.35 -14.68 20.17
CA LYS A 31 -10.41 -16.08 19.73
C LYS A 31 -9.01 -16.45 19.24
N PRO A 32 -8.38 -17.53 19.72
CA PRO A 32 -7.01 -17.84 19.37
C PRO A 32 -6.86 -17.86 17.84
N ASP A 33 -5.98 -17.02 17.32
CA ASP A 33 -5.59 -16.97 15.90
C ASP A 33 -4.70 -18.15 15.50
N GLY A 34 -4.61 -19.16 16.38
CA GLY A 34 -3.89 -20.40 16.22
C GLY A 34 -3.77 -21.11 17.57
N ARG A 35 -3.10 -22.25 17.60
CA ARG A 35 -2.73 -22.95 18.83
C ARG A 35 -1.49 -22.30 19.45
N ALA A 36 -1.32 -22.46 20.75
CA ALA A 36 -0.09 -22.05 21.44
C ALA A 36 1.13 -22.87 21.00
N LEU A 37 2.32 -22.30 21.18
CA LEU A 37 3.57 -23.02 21.00
C LEU A 37 3.68 -24.20 21.98
N SER A 38 4.10 -25.36 21.48
CA SER A 38 4.55 -26.43 22.35
C SER A 38 5.90 -26.09 22.97
N LYS A 39 6.25 -26.76 24.09
CA LYS A 39 7.56 -26.60 24.73
C LYS A 39 8.73 -26.86 23.78
N ILE A 40 8.59 -27.82 22.86
CA ILE A 40 9.62 -28.20 21.89
C ILE A 40 9.75 -27.12 20.82
N GLU A 41 8.64 -26.59 20.30
CA GLU A 41 8.64 -25.51 19.30
C GLU A 41 9.20 -24.21 19.89
N ALA A 42 8.85 -23.88 21.14
CA ALA A 42 9.40 -22.71 21.84
C ALA A 42 10.92 -22.84 22.05
N GLN A 43 11.41 -24.05 22.40
CA GLN A 43 12.84 -24.32 22.52
C GLN A 43 13.55 -24.22 21.17
N ALA A 44 12.97 -24.82 20.10
CA ALA A 44 13.54 -24.76 18.76
C ALA A 44 13.63 -23.31 18.25
N LEU A 45 12.58 -22.51 18.46
CA LEU A 45 12.56 -21.09 18.13
C LEU A 45 13.61 -20.31 18.92
N ALA A 46 13.72 -20.54 20.23
CA ALA A 46 14.70 -19.87 21.08
C ALA A 46 16.16 -20.24 20.72
N GLU A 47 16.42 -21.50 20.37
CA GLU A 47 17.73 -21.95 19.88
C GLU A 47 18.07 -21.31 18.53
N GLU A 48 17.11 -21.26 17.59
CA GLU A 48 17.31 -20.62 16.29
C GLU A 48 17.63 -19.13 16.44
N LEU A 49 16.87 -18.43 17.28
CA LEU A 49 17.08 -17.01 17.56
C LEU A 49 18.46 -16.74 18.19
N LYS A 50 19.00 -17.67 19.00
CA LYS A 50 20.30 -17.53 19.67
C LYS A 50 21.50 -17.95 18.82
N LYS A 51 21.31 -18.62 17.68
CA LYS A 51 22.42 -19.10 16.85
C LYS A 51 23.26 -17.93 16.35
N LYS A 52 24.57 -18.03 16.56
CA LYS A 52 25.56 -17.07 16.06
C LYS A 52 25.59 -17.17 14.52
N GLY A 53 25.03 -16.18 13.83
CA GLY A 53 24.88 -16.19 12.38
C GLY A 53 23.46 -16.54 11.88
N ALA A 54 22.46 -16.66 12.77
CA ALA A 54 21.06 -16.66 12.36
C ALA A 54 20.79 -15.37 11.56
N ASN A 55 20.65 -15.51 10.25
CA ASN A 55 20.31 -14.38 9.41
C ASN A 55 18.80 -14.14 9.55
N LYS A 56 18.37 -12.90 9.31
CA LYS A 56 16.99 -12.48 9.55
C LYS A 56 15.97 -13.25 8.72
N ILE A 57 16.38 -13.76 7.56
CA ILE A 57 15.54 -14.56 6.66
C ILE A 57 15.22 -15.91 7.31
N ASP A 58 16.20 -16.56 7.93
CA ASP A 58 16.02 -17.87 8.56
C ASP A 58 15.01 -17.81 9.72
N THR A 59 15.01 -16.70 10.47
CA THR A 59 14.00 -16.46 11.52
C THR A 59 12.61 -16.32 10.93
N GLU A 60 12.45 -15.56 9.85
CA GLU A 60 11.14 -15.35 9.21
C GLU A 60 10.60 -16.61 8.52
N LYS A 61 11.49 -17.42 7.93
CA LYS A 61 11.13 -18.72 7.38
C LYS A 61 10.68 -19.68 8.49
N LEU A 62 11.34 -19.69 9.64
CA LEU A 62 10.92 -20.51 10.77
C LEU A 62 9.55 -20.07 11.33
N VAL A 63 9.31 -18.76 11.44
CA VAL A 63 8.00 -18.22 11.82
C VAL A 63 6.92 -18.69 10.84
N ALA A 64 7.18 -18.58 9.53
CA ALA A 64 6.26 -19.04 8.50
C ALA A 64 5.94 -20.55 8.62
N VAL A 65 6.94 -21.39 8.91
CA VAL A 65 6.71 -22.83 9.12
C VAL A 65 5.84 -23.09 10.36
N LEU A 66 6.04 -22.35 11.44
CA LEU A 66 5.23 -22.52 12.66
C LEU A 66 3.78 -22.06 12.43
N GLU A 67 3.58 -20.96 11.70
CA GLU A 67 2.27 -20.48 11.29
C GLU A 67 1.54 -21.49 10.39
N SER A 68 2.23 -22.10 9.42
CA SER A 68 1.62 -23.12 8.56
C SER A 68 1.22 -24.39 9.33
N HIS A 69 1.81 -24.61 10.50
CA HIS A 69 1.42 -25.66 11.46
C HIS A 69 0.32 -25.21 12.45
N GLY A 70 -0.32 -24.07 12.18
CA GLY A 70 -1.45 -23.54 12.92
C GLY A 70 -1.10 -22.87 14.24
N VAL A 71 0.19 -22.58 14.49
CA VAL A 71 0.62 -21.83 15.69
C VAL A 71 0.17 -20.38 15.57
N SER A 72 -0.28 -19.78 16.68
CA SER A 72 -0.72 -18.38 16.75
C SER A 72 0.34 -17.43 16.18
N PRO A 73 0.04 -16.73 15.06
CA PRO A 73 0.92 -15.70 14.51
C PRO A 73 1.19 -14.58 15.53
N THR A 74 0.19 -14.20 16.32
CA THR A 74 0.33 -13.17 17.36
C THR A 74 1.33 -13.57 18.44
N GLU A 75 1.29 -14.81 18.92
CA GLU A 75 2.22 -15.33 19.92
C GLU A 75 3.66 -15.40 19.38
N LEU A 76 3.83 -15.94 18.17
CA LEU A 76 5.12 -16.00 17.48
C LEU A 76 5.74 -14.61 17.31
N ARG A 77 4.92 -13.64 16.89
CA ARG A 77 5.36 -12.26 16.64
C ARG A 77 5.90 -11.61 17.90
N LYS A 78 5.18 -11.73 19.02
CA LYS A 78 5.59 -11.20 20.31
C LYS A 78 6.95 -11.75 20.75
N ILE A 79 7.17 -13.06 20.60
CA ILE A 79 8.44 -13.71 20.97
C ILE A 79 9.61 -13.18 20.14
N VAL A 80 9.42 -13.06 18.82
CA VAL A 80 10.45 -12.54 17.91
C VAL A 80 10.78 -11.08 18.22
N ASP A 81 9.78 -10.26 18.56
CA ASP A 81 9.97 -8.85 18.87
C ASP A 81 10.64 -8.61 20.23
N ASP A 82 10.23 -9.33 21.26
CA ASP A 82 10.88 -9.31 22.57
C ASP A 82 12.35 -9.72 22.46
N PHE A 83 12.65 -10.74 21.64
CA PHE A 83 14.02 -11.17 21.37
C PHE A 83 14.84 -10.06 20.69
N ARG A 84 14.29 -9.42 19.64
CA ARG A 84 14.94 -8.32 18.93
C ARG A 84 15.22 -7.15 19.86
N LEU A 85 14.21 -6.70 20.61
CA LEU A 85 14.33 -5.61 21.59
C LEU A 85 15.40 -5.87 22.67
N SER A 86 15.61 -7.14 23.06
CA SER A 86 16.59 -7.54 24.08
C SER A 86 18.06 -7.56 23.60
N GLY A 87 18.35 -7.12 22.38
CA GLY A 87 19.71 -7.05 21.84
C GLY A 87 20.07 -8.14 20.83
N GLY A 88 19.07 -8.77 20.19
CA GLY A 88 19.27 -9.56 18.96
C GLY A 88 19.86 -8.71 17.81
N PRO A 89 20.09 -9.25 16.60
CA PRO A 89 20.60 -8.47 15.46
C PRO A 89 19.59 -7.40 15.00
N ASN A 90 19.55 -6.27 15.71
CA ASN A 90 18.41 -5.37 15.79
C ASN A 90 18.55 -4.05 15.01
N SER A 91 19.31 -3.96 13.91
CA SER A 91 19.52 -2.63 13.31
C SER A 91 19.67 -2.50 11.79
N THR A 92 19.46 -3.56 11.01
CA THR A 92 19.49 -3.48 9.54
C THR A 92 18.15 -3.87 8.93
N LYS A 93 17.59 -3.00 8.07
CA LYS A 93 16.41 -3.30 7.28
C LYS A 93 16.68 -4.52 6.38
N PHE A 94 15.66 -5.33 6.08
CA PHE A 94 15.77 -6.35 5.03
C PHE A 94 16.07 -5.66 3.69
N THR A 95 16.90 -6.27 2.85
CA THR A 95 17.01 -5.85 1.45
C THR A 95 15.84 -6.41 0.64
N ASP A 96 15.55 -5.81 -0.52
CA ASP A 96 14.44 -6.21 -1.40
C ASP A 96 14.49 -7.70 -1.76
N SER A 97 15.67 -8.22 -2.07
CA SER A 97 15.85 -9.64 -2.38
C SER A 97 15.49 -10.54 -1.19
N GLN A 98 15.74 -10.09 0.03
CA GLN A 98 15.42 -10.84 1.25
C GLN A 98 13.92 -10.81 1.55
N ILE A 99 13.23 -9.70 1.25
CA ILE A 99 11.77 -9.59 1.36
C ILE A 99 11.09 -10.53 0.37
N ILE A 100 11.52 -10.48 -0.91
CA ILE A 100 10.99 -11.36 -1.98
C ILE A 100 11.23 -12.83 -1.64
N GLU A 101 12.40 -13.16 -1.09
CA GLU A 101 12.73 -14.52 -0.66
C GLU A 101 11.78 -15.03 0.44
N VAL A 102 11.53 -14.22 1.47
CA VAL A 102 10.59 -14.59 2.55
C VAL A 102 9.15 -14.67 2.03
N TYR A 103 8.75 -13.75 1.14
CA TYR A 103 7.43 -13.75 0.55
C TYR A 103 7.16 -15.01 -0.27
N ASN A 104 8.06 -15.36 -1.20
CA ASN A 104 7.92 -16.57 -2.01
C ASN A 104 7.89 -17.83 -1.13
N PHE A 105 8.71 -17.86 -0.08
CA PHE A 105 8.69 -18.98 0.86
C PHE A 105 7.35 -19.12 1.61
N ARG A 106 6.76 -18.01 2.07
CA ARG A 106 5.43 -18.03 2.72
C ARG A 106 4.33 -18.47 1.75
N LYS A 107 4.42 -18.02 0.50
CA LYS A 107 3.53 -18.43 -0.58
C LYS A 107 3.60 -19.93 -0.85
N ASP A 108 4.81 -20.49 -0.91
CA ASP A 108 5.02 -21.94 -1.10
C ASP A 108 4.44 -22.78 0.05
N LEU A 109 4.32 -22.19 1.25
CA LEU A 109 3.66 -22.80 2.42
C LEU A 109 2.14 -22.64 2.42
N GLY A 110 1.55 -21.99 1.42
CA GLY A 110 0.10 -21.78 1.33
C GLY A 110 -0.46 -20.76 2.34
N LEU A 111 0.39 -19.84 2.82
CA LEU A 111 0.01 -18.80 3.79
C LEU A 111 -0.57 -17.53 3.14
N ASP A 112 -1.03 -17.63 1.89
CA ASP A 112 -1.55 -16.50 1.11
C ASP A 112 -2.85 -15.95 1.74
N GLY A 113 -2.76 -14.76 2.35
CA GLY A 113 -3.94 -14.00 2.80
C GLY A 113 -3.90 -13.44 4.23
N GLY A 114 -2.86 -13.68 5.03
CA GLY A 114 -2.79 -13.20 6.42
C GLY A 114 -1.47 -12.51 6.73
N ASN A 115 -1.50 -11.16 6.77
CA ASN A 115 -0.49 -10.27 7.36
C ASN A 115 0.99 -10.66 7.19
N LEU A 116 1.66 -10.07 6.18
CA LEU A 116 3.08 -9.77 6.36
C LEU A 116 3.22 -8.95 7.66
N PRO A 117 4.12 -9.32 8.59
CA PRO A 117 4.38 -8.52 9.77
C PRO A 117 4.78 -7.07 9.42
N ASP A 118 4.38 -6.09 10.23
CA ASP A 118 4.55 -4.65 9.92
C ASP A 118 6.00 -4.19 9.69
N PHE A 119 7.01 -4.94 10.11
CA PHE A 119 8.43 -4.64 9.82
C PHE A 119 8.95 -5.29 8.52
N LEU A 120 8.24 -6.29 7.98
CA LEU A 120 8.40 -6.84 6.62
C LEU A 120 7.50 -6.10 5.62
N ARG A 121 6.42 -5.47 6.10
CA ARG A 121 5.77 -4.31 5.46
C ARG A 121 6.68 -3.11 5.65
N SER A 122 7.83 -3.19 5.00
CA SER A 122 8.91 -2.24 5.12
C SER A 122 8.43 -0.79 5.36
N ASP A 123 9.09 -0.15 6.33
CA ASP A 123 9.31 1.31 6.43
C ASP A 123 9.96 1.92 5.15
N TYR A 124 9.70 1.36 3.97
CA TYR A 124 10.06 1.81 2.62
C TYR A 124 9.11 2.88 2.10
N PHE A 125 7.97 3.06 2.75
CA PHE A 125 6.93 3.95 2.26
C PHE A 125 6.83 5.26 3.03
N SER A 126 7.69 5.52 4.02
CA SER A 126 7.59 6.74 4.84
C SER A 126 8.84 7.64 4.88
N SER A 127 9.94 7.29 4.23
CA SER A 127 10.97 8.29 3.90
C SER A 127 10.57 8.97 2.60
N ASP A 128 10.39 10.29 2.61
CA ASP A 128 10.13 11.08 1.40
C ASP A 128 11.03 10.57 0.26
N ARG A 129 10.43 10.26 -0.89
CA ARG A 129 11.13 9.75 -2.09
C ARG A 129 11.36 10.90 -3.07
N PRO A 130 12.42 11.72 -2.88
CA PRO A 130 12.64 12.94 -3.68
C PRO A 130 12.75 12.65 -5.19
N GLU A 131 13.10 11.43 -5.57
CA GLU A 131 13.11 10.94 -6.95
C GLU A 131 11.70 10.87 -7.59
N TYR A 132 10.65 10.70 -6.77
CA TYR A 132 9.26 10.62 -7.22
C TYR A 132 8.43 11.85 -6.90
N TYR A 133 8.62 12.45 -5.72
CA TYR A 133 7.83 13.61 -5.32
C TYR A 133 8.58 14.49 -4.33
N GLN A 134 8.13 15.74 -4.22
CA GLN A 134 8.72 16.75 -3.34
C GLN A 134 7.65 17.40 -2.48
N PHE A 135 8.03 17.76 -1.25
CA PHE A 135 7.19 18.58 -0.39
C PHE A 135 7.22 20.05 -0.84
N SER A 136 6.06 20.70 -0.78
CA SER A 136 5.85 22.08 -1.20
C SER A 136 5.09 22.85 -0.12
N GLU A 137 5.81 23.72 0.59
CA GLU A 137 5.25 24.49 1.72
C GLU A 137 4.15 25.47 1.29
N ASN A 138 4.27 26.05 0.10
CA ASN A 138 3.45 27.19 -0.36
C ASN A 138 2.20 26.80 -1.14
N THR A 139 1.78 25.53 -1.08
CA THR A 139 0.63 25.00 -1.83
C THR A 139 -0.41 24.39 -0.89
N LYS A 140 -1.65 24.21 -1.34
CA LYS A 140 -2.69 23.54 -0.53
C LYS A 140 -2.45 22.03 -0.50
N LEU A 141 -2.20 21.44 -1.68
CA LEU A 141 -1.72 20.06 -1.79
C LEU A 141 -0.21 20.05 -1.68
N LYS A 142 0.30 19.48 -0.59
CA LYS A 142 1.70 19.66 -0.18
C LYS A 142 2.69 18.80 -0.96
N TYR A 143 2.25 17.78 -1.68
CA TYR A 143 3.16 16.84 -2.33
C TYR A 143 3.06 16.97 -3.84
N LYS A 144 4.15 17.39 -4.48
CA LYS A 144 4.27 17.52 -5.94
C LYS A 144 4.98 16.29 -6.50
N PHE A 145 4.30 15.50 -7.30
CA PHE A 145 4.88 14.41 -8.07
C PHE A 145 5.75 14.95 -9.21
N ASN A 146 6.91 14.34 -9.40
CA ASN A 146 7.86 14.72 -10.42
C ASN A 146 7.30 14.41 -11.82
N MET A 147 7.64 15.22 -12.81
CA MET A 147 7.14 15.07 -14.18
C MET A 147 7.77 13.89 -14.93
N LYS A 148 8.94 13.44 -14.48
CA LYS A 148 9.74 12.39 -15.08
C LYS A 148 10.56 11.71 -14.00
N GLY A 149 10.73 10.41 -14.14
CA GLY A 149 11.61 9.58 -13.32
C GLY A 149 11.69 8.19 -13.91
N GLU A 150 12.49 7.33 -13.29
CA GLU A 150 12.60 5.94 -13.71
C GLU A 150 11.28 5.19 -13.45
N GLY A 151 10.90 4.29 -14.36
CA GLY A 151 9.68 3.47 -14.21
C GLY A 151 8.35 4.18 -14.53
N TYR A 152 8.35 5.46 -14.92
CA TYR A 152 7.14 6.15 -15.35
C TYR A 152 7.41 7.27 -16.37
N TYR A 153 6.36 7.76 -17.03
CA TYR A 153 6.44 8.91 -17.91
C TYR A 153 5.14 9.72 -17.92
N ASN A 154 5.25 11.04 -18.06
CA ASN A 154 4.08 11.91 -18.13
C ASN A 154 3.38 11.79 -19.50
N VAL A 155 2.06 11.64 -19.47
CA VAL A 155 1.18 11.64 -20.66
C VAL A 155 0.19 12.81 -20.69
N ALA A 156 0.20 13.67 -19.67
CA ALA A 156 -0.61 14.89 -19.67
C ALA A 156 -0.18 15.84 -20.81
N ASN A 157 -1.14 16.21 -21.65
CA ASN A 157 -0.96 17.03 -22.85
C ASN A 157 -1.43 18.49 -22.68
N GLN A 158 -1.87 18.85 -21.47
CA GLN A 158 -2.36 20.19 -21.14
C GLN A 158 -1.22 21.20 -21.07
N THR A 159 -1.52 22.49 -21.25
CA THR A 159 -0.55 23.57 -21.03
C THR A 159 -0.16 23.65 -19.56
N LEU A 160 1.14 23.60 -19.24
CA LEU A 160 1.72 23.53 -17.89
C LEU A 160 1.30 22.27 -17.09
N PRO A 161 1.63 21.07 -17.59
CA PRO A 161 1.17 19.81 -17.01
C PRO A 161 1.74 19.52 -15.61
N GLU A 162 2.72 20.29 -15.16
CA GLU A 162 3.27 20.25 -13.80
C GLU A 162 2.36 20.89 -12.74
N THR A 163 1.35 21.67 -13.14
CA THR A 163 0.45 22.39 -12.22
C THR A 163 -0.60 21.49 -11.56
N HIS A 164 -0.81 20.31 -12.12
CA HIS A 164 -1.79 19.30 -11.72
C HIS A 164 -1.11 17.95 -11.41
N LYS A 165 0.10 18.01 -10.84
CA LYS A 165 0.85 16.86 -10.31
C LYS A 165 0.91 16.87 -8.79
N TYR A 166 -0.14 17.34 -8.13
CA TYR A 166 -0.15 17.46 -6.67
C TYR A 166 -1.13 16.49 -6.03
N GLY A 167 -0.78 16.01 -4.84
CA GLY A 167 -1.58 15.03 -4.12
C GLY A 167 -1.48 15.15 -2.60
N THR A 168 -2.29 14.34 -1.94
CA THR A 168 -2.07 13.94 -0.54
C THR A 168 -0.85 13.03 -0.45
N LYS A 169 -0.30 12.90 0.76
CA LYS A 169 0.84 12.01 1.04
C LYS A 169 0.54 10.57 0.58
N GLY A 170 -0.60 10.02 1.00
CA GLY A 170 -1.02 8.67 0.62
C GLY A 170 -1.17 8.47 -0.90
N LEU A 171 -1.66 9.48 -1.64
CA LEU A 171 -1.75 9.38 -3.10
C LEU A 171 -0.36 9.27 -3.75
N VAL A 172 0.55 10.18 -3.42
CA VAL A 172 1.89 10.21 -4.05
C VAL A 172 2.74 9.01 -3.62
N GLU A 173 2.58 8.55 -2.38
CA GLU A 173 3.23 7.34 -1.89
C GLU A 173 2.69 6.12 -2.62
N THR A 174 1.37 5.94 -2.70
CA THR A 174 0.75 4.84 -3.46
C THR A 174 1.30 4.77 -4.89
N LEU A 175 1.38 5.90 -5.60
CA LEU A 175 1.94 5.95 -6.95
C LEU A 175 3.42 5.57 -6.96
N SER A 176 4.25 6.14 -6.07
CA SER A 176 5.68 5.84 -6.01
C SER A 176 5.97 4.37 -5.66
N ASN A 177 5.13 3.78 -4.79
CA ASN A 177 5.21 2.40 -4.36
C ASN A 177 4.86 1.46 -5.50
N THR A 178 3.81 1.82 -6.24
CA THR A 178 3.39 1.10 -7.44
C THR A 178 4.49 1.12 -8.49
N ILE A 179 5.15 2.27 -8.72
CA ILE A 179 6.26 2.37 -9.68
C ILE A 179 7.42 1.47 -9.29
N GLU A 180 7.81 1.45 -8.01
CA GLU A 180 8.87 0.56 -7.52
C GLU A 180 8.52 -0.92 -7.69
N ALA A 181 7.31 -1.33 -7.31
CA ALA A 181 6.87 -2.72 -7.48
C ALA A 181 6.78 -3.10 -8.96
N TRP A 182 6.23 -2.21 -9.77
CA TRP A 182 6.02 -2.45 -11.20
C TRP A 182 7.34 -2.57 -11.96
N LYS A 183 8.31 -1.67 -11.74
CA LYS A 183 9.59 -1.71 -12.46
C LYS A 183 10.42 -2.96 -12.12
N GLN A 184 10.20 -3.60 -10.97
CA GLN A 184 10.86 -4.87 -10.64
C GLN A 184 10.33 -6.04 -11.49
N MET A 185 9.02 -6.05 -11.76
CA MET A 185 8.36 -7.08 -12.57
C MET A 185 8.47 -6.78 -14.08
N TYR A 186 8.40 -5.50 -14.43
CA TYR A 186 8.34 -4.97 -15.78
C TYR A 186 9.31 -3.81 -15.99
N PRO A 187 10.63 -4.04 -15.95
CA PRO A 187 11.65 -2.99 -15.98
C PRO A 187 11.61 -2.12 -17.26
N ASN A 188 11.05 -2.65 -18.35
CA ASN A 188 10.96 -1.96 -19.63
C ASN A 188 9.58 -1.35 -19.92
N ASP A 189 8.59 -1.51 -19.02
CA ASP A 189 7.21 -1.06 -19.25
C ASP A 189 6.86 0.08 -18.27
N PRO A 190 7.31 1.32 -18.51
CA PRO A 190 7.06 2.40 -17.56
C PRO A 190 5.57 2.77 -17.50
N ILE A 191 5.11 3.21 -16.33
CA ILE A 191 3.72 3.60 -16.09
C ILE A 191 3.41 4.96 -16.75
N PRO A 192 2.36 5.07 -17.58
CA PRO A 192 1.85 6.34 -18.08
C PRO A 192 1.10 7.11 -16.98
N VAL A 193 1.66 8.24 -16.54
CA VAL A 193 1.07 9.09 -15.48
C VAL A 193 0.43 10.32 -16.12
N ASN A 194 -0.88 10.48 -15.92
CA ASN A 194 -1.64 11.63 -16.42
C ASN A 194 -1.89 12.64 -15.29
N ASP A 195 -3.14 12.92 -14.95
CA ASP A 195 -3.51 14.01 -14.04
C ASP A 195 -3.47 13.56 -12.58
N LEU A 196 -2.97 14.39 -11.68
CA LEU A 196 -3.28 14.30 -10.25
C LEU A 196 -4.14 15.55 -9.90
N GLY A 197 -4.06 16.05 -8.67
CA GLY A 197 -4.71 17.30 -8.25
C GLY A 197 -3.89 18.55 -8.59
N TYR A 198 -4.56 19.69 -8.65
CA TYR A 198 -3.92 21.01 -8.72
C TYR A 198 -3.30 21.40 -7.40
N HIS A 199 -2.22 22.19 -7.43
CA HIS A 199 -1.58 22.72 -6.21
C HIS A 199 -2.54 23.49 -5.27
N THR A 200 -3.65 24.02 -5.82
CA THR A 200 -4.72 24.71 -5.09
C THR A 200 -5.65 23.77 -4.33
N GLY A 201 -5.59 22.46 -4.58
CA GLY A 201 -6.50 21.43 -4.07
C GLY A 201 -7.94 21.52 -4.59
N GLY A 202 -8.22 22.44 -5.53
CA GLY A 202 -9.49 22.57 -6.24
C GLY A 202 -9.35 22.22 -7.72
N GLY A 203 -10.25 22.74 -8.55
CA GLY A 203 -10.14 22.63 -10.02
C GLY A 203 -9.04 23.53 -10.61
N ASP A 204 -8.90 23.51 -11.94
CA ASP A 204 -7.90 24.32 -12.65
C ASP A 204 -8.00 25.80 -12.23
N PRO A 205 -6.92 26.43 -11.72
CA PRO A 205 -6.95 27.84 -11.32
C PRO A 205 -7.25 28.79 -12.49
N ARG A 206 -7.14 28.35 -13.75
CA ARG A 206 -7.52 29.08 -14.97
C ARG A 206 -8.99 28.92 -15.36
N ALA A 207 -9.74 28.13 -14.59
CA ALA A 207 -11.16 27.83 -14.83
C ALA A 207 -12.08 29.05 -14.92
N GLY A 208 -11.69 30.20 -14.35
CA GLY A 208 -12.50 31.41 -14.33
C GLY A 208 -12.70 32.11 -15.68
N THR A 209 -11.95 31.74 -16.73
CA THR A 209 -11.99 32.47 -18.02
C THR A 209 -12.34 31.61 -19.25
N THR A 210 -12.47 30.28 -19.13
CA THR A 210 -12.74 29.40 -20.27
C THR A 210 -13.76 28.30 -19.91
N PRO A 211 -14.88 28.11 -20.65
CA PRO A 211 -16.01 27.24 -20.26
C PRO A 211 -15.77 25.73 -20.21
N LYS A 212 -14.56 25.22 -20.46
CA LYS A 212 -14.24 23.78 -20.41
C LYS A 212 -13.40 23.46 -19.17
N VAL A 213 -13.99 23.70 -18.02
CA VAL A 213 -13.42 23.34 -16.73
C VAL A 213 -13.82 21.91 -16.44
N VAL A 214 -12.93 20.95 -16.65
CA VAL A 214 -13.15 19.59 -16.17
C VAL A 214 -12.87 19.60 -14.67
N SER A 215 -13.81 19.08 -13.88
CA SER A 215 -13.69 18.94 -12.43
C SER A 215 -12.61 17.90 -12.10
N HIS A 216 -11.34 18.23 -12.25
CA HIS A 216 -10.24 17.30 -11.96
C HIS A 216 -10.02 17.19 -10.45
N HIS A 217 -10.00 15.94 -9.95
CA HIS A 217 -9.23 15.46 -8.79
C HIS A 217 -9.16 16.36 -7.55
N GLN A 218 -10.31 16.93 -7.15
CA GLN A 218 -10.41 17.79 -5.97
C GLN A 218 -9.87 17.08 -4.72
N GLY A 219 -9.19 17.84 -3.85
CA GLY A 219 -8.64 17.31 -2.59
C GLY A 219 -7.34 16.49 -2.74
N GLY A 220 -6.87 16.23 -3.97
CA GLY A 220 -5.58 15.53 -4.16
C GLY A 220 -5.61 14.06 -3.75
N VAL A 221 -6.79 13.44 -3.79
CA VAL A 221 -7.01 12.03 -3.43
C VAL A 221 -7.19 11.16 -4.65
N LYS A 222 -6.98 11.70 -5.86
CA LYS A 222 -7.15 10.99 -7.11
C LYS A 222 -6.03 11.22 -8.10
N MET A 223 -5.81 10.23 -8.95
CA MET A 223 -4.87 10.28 -10.07
C MET A 223 -5.42 9.53 -11.28
N ASP A 224 -5.10 10.04 -12.47
CA ASP A 224 -5.34 9.38 -13.74
C ASP A 224 -4.05 8.69 -14.20
N LEU A 225 -4.14 7.39 -14.43
CA LEU A 225 -3.05 6.57 -14.95
C LEU A 225 -3.51 5.93 -16.26
N GLY A 226 -2.60 5.78 -17.22
CA GLY A 226 -2.91 5.06 -18.44
C GLY A 226 -3.00 3.54 -18.19
N PHE A 227 -3.72 2.85 -19.06
CA PHE A 227 -3.71 1.39 -19.10
C PHE A 227 -2.36 0.86 -19.61
N MET A 228 -2.09 -0.43 -19.36
CA MET A 228 -0.83 -1.06 -19.75
C MET A 228 -0.91 -1.65 -21.16
N THR A 229 0.24 -1.69 -21.82
CA THR A 229 0.39 -2.18 -23.20
C THR A 229 1.45 -3.28 -23.30
N ASP A 230 1.32 -4.14 -24.30
CA ASP A 230 2.31 -5.19 -24.56
C ASP A 230 3.60 -4.63 -25.16
N VAL A 231 3.50 -3.50 -25.87
CA VAL A 231 4.63 -2.73 -26.37
C VAL A 231 4.85 -1.51 -25.48
N PRO A 232 6.05 -1.29 -24.89
CA PRO A 232 6.32 -0.14 -24.04
C PRO A 232 5.96 1.19 -24.68
N LYS A 233 5.43 2.13 -23.87
CA LYS A 233 5.16 3.52 -24.28
C LYS A 233 4.20 3.68 -25.47
N THR A 234 3.30 2.72 -25.68
CA THR A 234 2.26 2.77 -26.73
C THR A 234 0.86 3.05 -26.21
N TYR A 235 0.74 3.43 -24.93
CA TYR A 235 -0.50 3.95 -24.36
C TYR A 235 -0.96 5.21 -25.14
N ALA A 236 -2.17 5.13 -25.69
CA ALA A 236 -2.87 6.22 -26.37
C ALA A 236 -4.32 5.80 -26.65
N GLY A 237 -5.22 6.77 -26.77
CA GLY A 237 -6.61 6.55 -27.18
C GLY A 237 -7.41 5.69 -26.20
N GLU A 238 -8.55 5.19 -26.66
CA GLU A 238 -9.39 4.25 -25.92
C GLU A 238 -8.79 2.83 -25.96
N TYR A 239 -8.96 2.04 -24.89
CA TYR A 239 -8.35 0.69 -24.81
C TYR A 239 -8.78 -0.23 -25.96
N PHE A 240 -10.02 -0.11 -26.44
CA PHE A 240 -10.58 -0.98 -27.47
C PHE A 240 -10.11 -0.64 -28.89
N ASP A 241 -9.56 0.57 -29.08
CA ASP A 241 -8.96 1.01 -30.34
C ASP A 241 -7.43 0.86 -30.35
N ASN A 242 -6.82 0.56 -29.20
CA ASN A 242 -5.38 0.41 -29.07
C ASN A 242 -4.95 -1.04 -29.30
N SER A 243 -4.31 -1.31 -30.44
CA SER A 243 -3.82 -2.65 -30.81
C SER A 243 -2.75 -3.23 -29.87
N HIS A 244 -2.15 -2.40 -29.02
CA HIS A 244 -1.16 -2.81 -28.04
C HIS A 244 -1.73 -2.91 -26.62
N TYR A 245 -3.02 -2.62 -26.40
CA TYR A 245 -3.65 -2.73 -25.10
C TYR A 245 -3.49 -4.15 -24.53
N SER A 246 -2.91 -4.22 -23.33
CA SER A 246 -2.70 -5.48 -22.62
C SER A 246 -3.61 -5.55 -21.42
N ARG A 247 -4.70 -6.30 -21.57
CA ARG A 247 -5.68 -6.49 -20.50
C ARG A 247 -5.09 -7.20 -19.29
N SER A 248 -4.27 -8.22 -19.51
CA SER A 248 -3.59 -8.97 -18.44
C SER A 248 -2.65 -8.07 -17.65
N LYS A 249 -1.77 -7.30 -18.32
CA LYS A 249 -0.90 -6.33 -17.63
C LYS A 249 -1.70 -5.24 -16.92
N THR A 250 -2.84 -4.82 -17.48
CA THR A 250 -3.70 -3.81 -16.84
C THR A 250 -4.35 -4.36 -15.57
N ILE A 251 -4.77 -5.62 -15.56
CA ILE A 251 -5.26 -6.29 -14.34
C ILE A 251 -4.15 -6.35 -13.29
N GLU A 252 -2.96 -6.83 -13.66
CA GLU A 252 -1.81 -6.92 -12.75
C GLU A 252 -1.37 -5.55 -12.23
N PHE A 253 -1.43 -4.51 -13.07
CA PHE A 253 -1.16 -3.14 -12.68
C PHE A 253 -2.17 -2.64 -11.64
N ILE A 254 -3.46 -2.92 -11.83
CA ILE A 254 -4.51 -2.57 -10.86
C ILE A 254 -4.30 -3.30 -9.52
N GLU A 255 -3.95 -4.58 -9.55
CA GLU A 255 -3.64 -5.30 -8.31
C GLU A 255 -2.39 -4.73 -7.62
N THR A 256 -1.38 -4.35 -8.40
CA THR A 256 -0.16 -3.72 -7.89
C THR A 256 -0.49 -2.39 -7.22
N LEU A 257 -1.31 -1.54 -7.86
CA LEU A 257 -1.83 -0.30 -7.28
C LEU A 257 -2.54 -0.55 -5.95
N ALA A 258 -3.46 -1.51 -5.92
CA ALA A 258 -4.24 -1.82 -4.72
C ALA A 258 -3.38 -2.31 -3.55
N ARG A 259 -2.29 -3.04 -3.83
CA ARG A 259 -1.32 -3.51 -2.82
C ARG A 259 -0.30 -2.45 -2.38
N SER A 260 -0.18 -1.36 -3.13
CA SER A 260 0.90 -0.38 -2.95
C SER A 260 0.51 0.81 -2.07
N ALA A 261 -0.74 0.88 -1.62
CA ALA A 261 -1.15 1.92 -0.68
C ALA A 261 -0.39 1.78 0.65
N PRO A 262 0.19 2.87 1.20
CA PRO A 262 0.87 2.83 2.48
C PRO A 262 -0.12 2.63 3.64
N ASP A 263 0.40 2.26 4.81
CA ASP A 263 -0.43 2.03 6.00
C ASP A 263 -1.32 3.23 6.36
N GLY A 264 -2.55 2.93 6.73
CA GLY A 264 -3.58 3.94 6.98
C GLY A 264 -4.14 4.56 5.71
N TYR A 265 -3.80 4.05 4.53
CA TYR A 265 -4.41 4.41 3.25
C TYR A 265 -4.83 3.17 2.46
N LYS A 266 -5.80 3.37 1.58
CA LYS A 266 -6.28 2.34 0.66
C LYS A 266 -6.69 2.95 -0.67
N VAL A 267 -6.50 2.18 -1.74
CA VAL A 267 -7.19 2.43 -3.00
C VAL A 267 -8.64 2.01 -2.81
N VAL A 268 -9.57 2.97 -2.87
CA VAL A 268 -11.00 2.70 -2.60
C VAL A 268 -11.81 2.47 -3.85
N LYS A 269 -11.35 2.97 -4.99
CA LYS A 269 -12.09 2.96 -6.23
C LYS A 269 -11.16 3.21 -7.40
N ILE A 270 -11.37 2.45 -8.48
CA ILE A 270 -10.73 2.68 -9.78
C ILE A 270 -11.83 2.75 -10.82
N LEU A 271 -11.97 3.88 -11.50
CA LEU A 271 -12.91 4.03 -12.59
C LEU A 271 -12.22 3.62 -13.88
N PHE A 272 -12.67 2.52 -14.48
CA PHE A 272 -12.16 2.02 -15.75
C PHE A 272 -13.24 1.21 -16.46
N ASN A 273 -13.44 1.48 -17.76
CA ASN A 273 -14.61 0.99 -18.51
C ASN A 273 -14.32 -0.26 -19.36
N ASP A 274 -13.40 -1.12 -18.94
CA ASP A 274 -13.25 -2.45 -19.52
C ASP A 274 -14.12 -3.47 -18.74
N PRO A 275 -15.15 -4.06 -19.37
CA PRO A 275 -16.07 -4.97 -18.69
C PRO A 275 -15.42 -6.28 -18.23
N VAL A 276 -14.37 -6.75 -18.91
CA VAL A 276 -13.65 -7.97 -18.54
C VAL A 276 -12.77 -7.68 -17.31
N VAL A 277 -12.12 -6.53 -17.26
CA VAL A 277 -11.38 -6.09 -16.06
C VAL A 277 -12.32 -5.93 -14.87
N LYS A 278 -13.48 -5.28 -15.05
CA LYS A 278 -14.51 -5.19 -14.01
C LYS A 278 -14.91 -6.58 -13.50
N ASN A 279 -15.24 -7.50 -14.41
CA ASN A 279 -15.68 -8.84 -14.04
C ASN A 279 -14.60 -9.62 -13.27
N TYR A 280 -13.31 -9.42 -13.62
CA TYR A 280 -12.21 -9.99 -12.85
C TYR A 280 -12.23 -9.50 -11.40
N PHE A 281 -12.32 -8.18 -11.19
CA PHE A 281 -12.30 -7.61 -9.84
C PHE A 281 -13.57 -7.88 -9.03
N ASP A 282 -14.74 -8.02 -9.65
CA ASP A 282 -15.98 -8.42 -8.94
C ASP A 282 -15.91 -9.84 -8.36
N ASN A 283 -15.10 -10.71 -8.97
CA ASN A 283 -14.93 -12.10 -8.54
C ASN A 283 -13.58 -12.32 -7.82
N HIS A 284 -12.86 -11.25 -7.48
CA HIS A 284 -11.55 -11.37 -6.87
C HIS A 284 -11.67 -11.87 -5.42
N PRO A 285 -10.86 -12.86 -5.00
CA PRO A 285 -10.97 -13.47 -3.67
C PRO A 285 -10.50 -12.56 -2.52
N ASP A 286 -9.58 -11.62 -2.80
CA ASP A 286 -9.14 -10.62 -1.81
C ASP A 286 -10.21 -9.53 -1.65
N PRO A 287 -10.83 -9.36 -0.45
CA PRO A 287 -11.85 -8.35 -0.20
C PRO A 287 -11.38 -6.91 -0.43
N ARG A 288 -10.07 -6.65 -0.38
CA ARG A 288 -9.49 -5.31 -0.66
C ARG A 288 -9.54 -4.95 -2.14
N MET A 289 -9.56 -5.96 -3.01
CA MET A 289 -9.60 -5.81 -4.46
C MET A 289 -11.00 -6.10 -5.02
N ASN A 290 -11.82 -6.84 -4.26
CA ASN A 290 -13.15 -7.20 -4.66
C ASN A 290 -13.97 -5.94 -5.00
N SER A 291 -14.50 -5.90 -6.23
CA SER A 291 -15.30 -4.79 -6.74
C SER A 291 -14.63 -3.40 -6.65
N ILE A 292 -13.29 -3.33 -6.60
CA ILE A 292 -12.54 -2.06 -6.56
C ILE A 292 -12.67 -1.27 -7.89
N VAL A 293 -12.86 -1.99 -9.01
CA VAL A 293 -13.05 -1.39 -10.33
C VAL A 293 -14.53 -1.10 -10.57
N LYS A 294 -14.87 0.15 -10.92
CA LYS A 294 -16.22 0.56 -11.28
C LYS A 294 -16.25 1.08 -12.73
N PRO A 295 -17.21 0.65 -13.56
CA PRO A 295 -17.35 1.16 -14.90
C PRO A 295 -17.87 2.59 -14.86
N LYS A 296 -17.36 3.44 -15.75
CA LYS A 296 -17.85 4.81 -15.92
C LYS A 296 -17.65 5.27 -17.36
N PRO A 297 -18.68 5.80 -18.03
CA PRO A 297 -18.52 6.40 -19.35
C PRO A 297 -17.41 7.46 -19.37
N GLY A 298 -16.61 7.48 -20.44
CA GLY A 298 -15.47 8.39 -20.60
C GLY A 298 -14.19 7.97 -19.86
N HIS A 299 -14.13 6.75 -19.28
CA HIS A 299 -12.95 6.20 -18.62
C HIS A 299 -12.50 4.88 -19.30
N ALA A 300 -12.58 4.82 -20.64
CA ALA A 300 -12.01 3.72 -21.42
C ALA A 300 -10.58 4.04 -21.91
N ASN A 301 -10.12 5.27 -21.77
CA ASN A 301 -8.77 5.69 -22.13
C ASN A 301 -7.82 5.83 -20.93
N HIS A 302 -8.29 5.81 -19.68
CA HIS A 302 -7.45 5.91 -18.48
C HIS A 302 -8.15 5.31 -17.26
N LEU A 303 -7.39 5.07 -16.19
CA LEU A 303 -7.83 4.67 -14.87
C LEU A 303 -7.88 5.90 -13.95
N ASP A 304 -9.05 6.32 -13.47
CA ASP A 304 -9.20 7.32 -12.38
C ASP A 304 -9.17 6.55 -11.05
N VAL A 305 -8.03 6.63 -10.37
CA VAL A 305 -7.70 5.93 -9.13
C VAL A 305 -7.94 6.86 -7.95
N GLU A 306 -8.71 6.41 -6.96
CA GLU A 306 -8.98 7.16 -5.74
C GLU A 306 -8.31 6.49 -4.53
N VAL A 307 -7.50 7.26 -3.81
CA VAL A 307 -6.77 6.84 -2.60
C VAL A 307 -7.27 7.65 -1.42
N GLN A 308 -7.71 6.97 -0.37
CA GLN A 308 -8.23 7.59 0.84
C GLN A 308 -7.50 7.07 2.06
N ARG A 309 -7.56 7.86 3.14
CA ARG A 309 -7.11 7.44 4.48
C ARG A 309 -8.15 6.52 5.09
N ASP A 310 -7.71 5.46 5.79
CA ASP A 310 -8.62 4.57 6.50
C ASP A 310 -9.48 5.34 7.52
N GLY A 311 -10.78 5.02 7.56
CA GLY A 311 -11.75 5.65 8.45
C GLY A 311 -12.43 6.92 7.94
N ASN A 312 -12.15 7.35 6.70
CA ASN A 312 -12.92 8.37 5.98
C ASN A 312 -13.85 7.78 4.92
#